data_AF-A0A316MD64-F1
#
_entry.id   AF-A0A316MD64-F1
#
_cell.length_a   1.000
_cell.length_b   1.000
_cell.length_c   1.000
_cell.angle_alpha   90.00
_cell.angle_beta   90.00
_cell.angle_gamma   90.00
#
_symmetry.space_group_name_H-M   'P 1'
#
loop_
_entity.id
_entity.type
_entity.pdbx_description
1 polymer ?
#
loop_
_entity_poly.entity_id
_entity_poly.type
_entity_poly.pdbx_seq_one_letter_code
_entity_poly.pdbx_strand_id
1 'polypeptide(L)'
;MLQHPAIMGLLAGLVTWGFTSLGAAAVFSPREFSRRSLDIMLGFAAGVMLAASFWSLLDPALELAGAGWGAWRFVPVAFGFLGGAVALRLLDILLPHLHPLEGFADGRPSRLPRSALLVLAITLHNIPEGLAVGVAFGASAASPEMGFAGAVTLMLGIGLQNLPEGMAVSVPLLREGLSRRRAFFYGQLSGIVEPIAAVIGAAAASVAAPILPWTLAFAAGAMVFVVVEEVVPEAQASGNGDAATMGVMLGFALMMCLDVAFG
;
A
#
# COMPACT_ATOMS: atom_id res chain seq x y z
N MET A 1 -12.19 -3.13 -25.29
CA MET A 1 -11.56 -1.96 -24.64
C MET A 1 -11.39 -2.17 -23.14
N LEU A 2 -12.43 -2.49 -22.35
CA LEU A 2 -12.31 -2.68 -20.89
C LEU A 2 -11.43 -3.86 -20.44
N GLN A 3 -11.11 -4.80 -21.33
CA GLN A 3 -10.26 -5.96 -21.03
C GLN A 3 -8.75 -5.73 -21.21
N HIS A 4 -8.32 -4.52 -21.55
CA HIS A 4 -6.89 -4.24 -21.68
C HIS A 4 -6.24 -4.14 -20.29
N PRO A 5 -5.13 -4.84 -20.01
CA PRO A 5 -4.47 -4.85 -18.69
C PRO A 5 -4.25 -3.44 -18.10
N ALA A 6 -3.71 -2.53 -18.90
CA ALA A 6 -3.50 -1.14 -18.48
C ALA A 6 -4.80 -0.39 -18.12
N ILE A 7 -5.93 -0.70 -18.78
CA ILE A 7 -7.23 -0.08 -18.46
C ILE A 7 -7.77 -0.66 -17.16
N MET A 8 -7.64 -1.97 -16.94
CA MET A 8 -8.03 -2.58 -15.67
C MET A 8 -7.19 -2.03 -14.51
N GLY A 9 -5.86 -1.95 -14.68
CA GLY A 9 -4.95 -1.35 -13.70
C GLY A 9 -5.31 0.11 -13.41
N LEU A 10 -5.60 0.92 -14.43
CA LEU A 10 -6.04 2.30 -14.24
C LEU A 10 -7.34 2.38 -13.44
N LEU A 11 -8.36 1.61 -13.81
CA LEU A 11 -9.65 1.62 -13.12
C LEU A 11 -9.51 1.17 -11.67
N ALA A 12 -8.72 0.13 -11.42
CA ALA A 12 -8.49 -0.39 -10.08
C ALA A 12 -7.71 0.61 -9.22
N GLY A 13 -6.66 1.24 -9.76
CA GLY A 13 -5.93 2.29 -9.05
C GLY A 13 -6.76 3.56 -8.83
N LEU A 14 -7.69 3.90 -9.73
CA LEU A 14 -8.67 4.98 -9.49
C LEU A 14 -9.65 4.62 -8.37
N VAL A 15 -10.03 3.35 -8.24
CA VAL A 15 -10.88 2.88 -7.14
C VAL A 15 -10.13 3.04 -5.82
N THR A 16 -8.91 2.52 -5.68
CA THR A 16 -8.13 2.62 -4.44
C THR A 16 -7.82 4.08 -4.07
N TRP A 17 -7.42 4.90 -5.04
CA TRP A 17 -7.25 6.34 -4.83
C TRP A 17 -8.57 7.03 -4.43
N GLY A 18 -9.70 6.53 -4.92
CA GLY A 18 -11.04 6.96 -4.51
C GLY A 18 -11.30 6.70 -3.02
N PHE A 19 -10.83 5.57 -2.48
CA PHE A 19 -10.87 5.31 -1.03
C PHE A 19 -9.92 6.24 -0.27
N THR A 20 -8.70 6.49 -0.74
CA THR A 20 -7.78 7.49 -0.15
C THR A 20 -8.43 8.87 -0.10
N SER A 21 -9.08 9.27 -1.19
CA SER A 21 -9.83 10.52 -1.31
C SER A 21 -11.02 10.57 -0.32
N LEU A 22 -11.75 9.47 -0.18
CA LEU A 22 -12.88 9.37 0.76
C LEU A 22 -12.39 9.43 2.22
N GLY A 23 -11.26 8.81 2.53
CA GLY A 23 -10.60 8.91 3.84
C GLY A 23 -10.17 10.35 4.13
N ALA A 24 -9.55 11.01 3.16
CA ALA A 24 -9.14 12.40 3.26
C ALA A 24 -10.33 13.36 3.46
N ALA A 25 -11.52 13.01 2.94
CA ALA A 25 -12.74 13.80 3.13
C ALA A 25 -13.24 13.83 4.59
N ALA A 26 -12.67 13.01 5.49
CA ALA A 26 -12.95 13.05 6.92
C ALA A 26 -12.75 14.44 7.54
N VAL A 27 -11.88 15.27 6.97
CA VAL A 27 -11.68 16.67 7.39
C VAL A 27 -12.90 17.57 7.19
N PHE A 28 -13.93 17.13 6.46
CA PHE A 28 -15.21 17.84 6.36
C PHE A 28 -16.24 17.36 7.39
N SER A 29 -15.95 16.27 8.10
CA SER A 29 -16.78 15.80 9.20
C SER A 29 -16.77 16.82 10.35
N PRO A 30 -17.91 17.00 11.05
CA PRO A 30 -17.93 17.72 12.31
C PRO A 30 -17.29 16.93 13.46
N ARG A 31 -17.03 15.62 13.28
CA ARG A 31 -16.39 14.77 14.30
C ARG A 31 -14.89 15.01 14.35
N GLU A 32 -14.35 15.13 15.56
CA GLU A 32 -12.91 15.12 15.81
C GLU A 32 -12.41 13.69 16.02
N PHE A 33 -11.34 13.30 15.33
CA PHE A 33 -10.75 11.97 15.42
C PHE A 33 -9.59 11.99 16.41
N SER A 34 -9.71 11.28 17.54
CA SER A 34 -8.65 11.23 18.55
C SER A 34 -7.32 10.68 17.99
N ARG A 35 -6.18 11.02 18.60
CA ARG A 35 -4.86 10.41 18.26
C ARG A 35 -4.94 8.89 18.27
N ARG A 36 -5.51 8.33 19.35
CA ARG A 36 -5.75 6.89 19.51
C ARG A 36 -6.57 6.29 18.36
N SER A 37 -7.58 7.00 17.85
CA SER A 37 -8.36 6.52 16.71
C SER A 37 -7.52 6.43 15.44
N LEU A 38 -6.66 7.41 15.17
CA LEU A 38 -5.76 7.38 14.02
C LEU A 38 -4.74 6.25 14.14
N ASP A 39 -4.18 6.03 15.34
CA ASP A 39 -3.22 4.95 15.60
C ASP A 39 -3.86 3.55 15.39
N ILE A 40 -5.11 3.36 15.83
CA ILE A 40 -5.87 2.11 15.56
C ILE A 40 -6.10 1.92 14.06
N MET A 41 -6.44 3.00 13.35
CA MET A 41 -6.71 2.98 11.92
C MET A 41 -5.44 2.67 11.12
N LEU A 42 -4.29 3.26 11.47
CA LEU A 42 -2.99 2.94 10.88
C LEU A 42 -2.55 1.51 11.20
N GLY A 43 -2.79 1.04 12.43
CA GLY A 43 -2.60 -0.37 12.78
C GLY A 43 -3.44 -1.29 11.90
N PHE A 44 -4.72 -0.97 11.72
CA PHE A 44 -5.61 -1.70 10.80
C PHE A 44 -5.03 -1.75 9.37
N ALA A 45 -4.51 -0.62 8.87
CA ALA A 45 -3.89 -0.59 7.55
C ALA A 45 -2.67 -1.51 7.44
N ALA A 46 -1.74 -1.45 8.39
CA ALA A 46 -0.61 -2.36 8.47
C ALA A 46 -1.04 -3.84 8.47
N GLY A 47 -2.10 -4.17 9.23
CA GLY A 47 -2.66 -5.53 9.27
C GLY A 47 -3.16 -6.00 7.91
N VAL A 48 -3.94 -5.17 7.21
CA VAL A 48 -4.45 -5.47 5.87
C VAL A 48 -3.30 -5.67 4.89
N MET A 49 -2.30 -4.78 4.89
CA MET A 49 -1.15 -4.85 3.99
C MET A 49 -0.32 -6.12 4.21
N LEU A 50 -0.07 -6.53 5.45
CA LEU A 50 0.66 -7.77 5.77
C LEU A 50 -0.08 -9.01 5.27
N ALA A 51 -1.39 -9.09 5.52
CA ALA A 51 -2.20 -10.20 5.05
C ALA A 51 -2.28 -10.23 3.51
N ALA A 52 -2.56 -9.10 2.86
CA ALA A 52 -2.59 -8.99 1.40
C ALA A 52 -1.25 -9.39 0.77
N SER A 53 -0.13 -9.03 1.40
CA SER A 53 1.21 -9.41 0.94
C SER A 53 1.42 -10.92 0.90
N PHE A 54 0.86 -11.65 1.86
CA PHE A 54 0.95 -13.11 1.86
C PHE A 54 -0.07 -13.74 0.93
N TRP A 55 -1.37 -13.59 1.23
CA TRP A 55 -2.44 -14.32 0.57
C TRP A 55 -2.70 -13.85 -0.86
N SER A 56 -2.68 -12.56 -1.12
CA SER A 56 -3.05 -12.04 -2.45
C SER A 56 -1.85 -11.86 -3.39
N LEU A 57 -0.62 -11.99 -2.89
CA LEU A 57 0.60 -11.76 -3.67
C LEU A 57 1.60 -12.93 -3.59
N LEU A 58 2.10 -13.28 -2.40
CA LEU A 58 3.14 -14.33 -2.26
C LEU A 58 2.62 -15.73 -2.55
N ASP A 59 1.44 -16.09 -2.03
CA ASP A 59 0.86 -17.41 -2.23
C ASP A 59 0.55 -17.66 -3.72
N PRO A 60 -0.12 -16.73 -4.44
CA PRO A 60 -0.31 -16.87 -5.88
C PRO A 60 1.00 -16.83 -6.68
N ALA A 61 2.02 -16.09 -6.22
CA ALA A 61 3.34 -16.12 -6.85
C ALA A 61 4.00 -17.51 -6.73
N LEU A 62 3.85 -18.18 -5.59
CA LEU A 62 4.36 -19.54 -5.37
C LEU A 62 3.62 -20.57 -6.22
N GLU A 63 2.31 -20.42 -6.41
CA GLU A 63 1.51 -21.26 -7.31
C GLU A 63 1.97 -21.12 -8.76
N LEU A 64 2.02 -19.89 -9.27
CA LEU A 64 2.47 -19.60 -10.64
C LEU A 64 3.91 -20.06 -10.89
N ALA A 65 4.81 -19.90 -9.91
CA ALA A 65 6.18 -20.40 -10.03
C ALA A 65 6.26 -21.93 -10.06
N GLY A 66 5.28 -22.63 -9.48
CA GLY A 66 5.21 -24.10 -9.44
C GLY A 66 5.24 -24.73 -10.83
N ALA A 67 4.58 -24.12 -11.82
CA ALA A 67 4.51 -24.64 -13.20
C ALA A 67 5.88 -24.72 -13.89
N GLY A 68 6.80 -23.80 -13.60
CA GLY A 68 8.13 -23.74 -14.22
C GLY A 68 9.28 -24.22 -13.33
N TRP A 69 9.17 -24.04 -12.02
CA TRP A 69 10.26 -24.28 -11.06
C TRP A 69 10.05 -25.52 -10.18
N GLY A 70 8.84 -26.08 -10.12
CA GLY A 70 8.52 -27.24 -9.29
C GLY A 70 8.88 -27.01 -7.81
N ALA A 71 9.73 -27.88 -7.25
CA ALA A 71 10.20 -27.76 -5.87
C ALA A 71 11.00 -26.46 -5.60
N TRP A 72 11.56 -25.84 -6.63
CA TRP A 72 12.36 -24.62 -6.54
C TRP A 72 11.53 -23.33 -6.71
N ARG A 73 10.19 -23.40 -6.68
CA ARG A 73 9.29 -22.25 -6.81
C ARG A 73 9.55 -21.11 -5.82
N PHE A 74 10.17 -21.41 -4.68
CA PHE A 74 10.58 -20.39 -3.71
C PHE A 74 11.69 -19.47 -4.24
N VAL A 75 12.48 -19.88 -5.24
CA VAL A 75 13.60 -19.09 -5.78
C VAL A 75 13.11 -17.78 -6.42
N PRO A 76 12.27 -17.79 -7.47
CA PRO A 76 11.79 -16.55 -8.08
C PRO A 76 11.01 -15.67 -7.10
N VAL A 77 10.26 -16.29 -6.19
CA VAL A 77 9.48 -15.57 -5.16
C VAL A 77 10.39 -14.90 -4.14
N ALA A 78 11.39 -15.59 -3.60
CA ALA A 78 12.32 -15.02 -2.63
C ALA A 78 13.15 -13.87 -3.24
N PHE A 79 13.65 -14.03 -4.46
CA PHE A 79 14.39 -12.96 -5.15
C PHE A 79 13.50 -11.79 -5.53
N GLY A 80 12.26 -12.04 -5.97
CA GLY A 80 11.27 -10.98 -6.21
C GLY A 80 10.99 -10.19 -4.94
N PHE A 81 10.67 -10.89 -3.84
CA PHE A 81 10.40 -10.30 -2.53
C PHE A 81 11.55 -9.43 -2.02
N LEU A 82 12.77 -9.97 -1.99
CA LEU A 82 13.94 -9.21 -1.58
C LEU A 82 14.24 -8.06 -2.55
N GLY A 83 14.01 -8.25 -3.85
CA GLY A 83 14.14 -7.20 -4.86
C GLY A 83 13.21 -6.01 -4.60
N GLY A 84 11.96 -6.28 -4.22
CA GLY A 84 10.99 -5.25 -3.82
C GLY A 84 11.43 -4.45 -2.61
N ALA A 85 11.84 -5.14 -1.55
CA ALA A 85 12.34 -4.49 -0.33
C ALA A 85 13.62 -3.68 -0.59
N VAL A 86 14.57 -4.22 -1.36
CA VAL A 86 15.80 -3.50 -1.73
C VAL A 86 15.49 -2.29 -2.61
N ALA A 87 14.56 -2.39 -3.55
CA ALA A 87 14.19 -1.26 -4.41
C ALA A 87 13.63 -0.09 -3.58
N LEU A 88 12.79 -0.37 -2.58
CA LEU A 88 12.32 0.68 -1.68
C LEU A 88 13.40 1.20 -0.75
N ARG A 89 14.27 0.33 -0.22
CA ARG A 89 15.41 0.78 0.58
C ARG A 89 16.33 1.72 -0.21
N LEU A 90 16.55 1.43 -1.49
CA LEU A 90 17.31 2.32 -2.38
C LEU A 90 16.58 3.63 -2.62
N LEU A 91 15.25 3.59 -2.81
CA LEU A 91 14.44 4.80 -2.96
C LEU A 91 14.51 5.70 -1.73
N ASP A 92 14.45 5.11 -0.54
CA ASP A 92 14.59 5.81 0.75
C ASP A 92 16.00 6.45 0.89
N ILE A 93 17.06 5.70 0.59
CA ILE A 93 18.44 6.22 0.60
C ILE A 93 18.63 7.37 -0.41
N LEU A 94 17.97 7.31 -1.58
CA LEU A 94 18.05 8.35 -2.61
C LEU A 94 17.19 9.58 -2.27
N LEU A 95 16.18 9.42 -1.42
CA LEU A 95 15.29 10.48 -0.97
C LEU A 95 15.36 10.67 0.56
N PRO A 96 16.56 10.86 1.16
CA PRO A 96 16.78 10.75 2.62
C PRO A 96 16.16 11.88 3.44
N HIS A 97 15.47 12.82 2.80
CA HIS A 97 14.79 13.93 3.49
C HIS A 97 13.37 13.54 3.92
N LEU A 98 12.94 12.30 3.71
CA LEU A 98 11.57 11.85 3.91
C LEU A 98 11.19 11.55 5.36
N HIS A 99 12.12 11.04 6.17
CA HIS A 99 11.82 10.53 7.51
C HIS A 99 11.71 11.65 8.55
N PRO A 100 10.52 11.93 9.12
CA PRO A 100 10.35 12.91 10.18
C PRO A 100 10.59 12.32 11.58
N LEU A 101 10.66 10.99 11.68
CA LEU A 101 10.63 10.23 12.94
C LEU A 101 12.00 9.98 13.56
N GLU A 102 13.06 10.04 12.78
CA GLU A 102 14.40 9.95 13.33
C GLU A 102 14.92 11.35 13.63
N GLY A 103 15.16 11.60 14.91
CA GLY A 103 16.13 12.60 15.34
C GLY A 103 17.51 12.21 14.83
N PHE A 104 17.73 12.33 13.52
CA PHE A 104 19.03 12.14 12.92
C PHE A 104 19.98 13.19 13.48
N ALA A 105 21.05 12.68 14.08
CA ALA A 105 22.19 13.40 14.63
C ALA A 105 22.97 14.25 13.60
N ASP A 106 22.47 14.42 12.37
CA ASP A 106 23.16 15.10 11.28
C ASP A 106 22.85 16.60 11.14
N GLY A 107 21.95 17.15 11.96
CA GLY A 107 21.85 18.61 12.17
C GLY A 107 21.54 19.46 10.92
N ARG A 108 21.19 18.85 9.79
CA ARG A 108 20.79 19.56 8.58
C ARG A 108 19.29 19.75 8.60
N PRO A 109 18.77 20.99 8.77
CA PRO A 109 17.34 21.22 8.72
C PRO A 109 16.82 20.82 7.34
N SER A 110 15.82 19.93 7.30
CA SER A 110 15.11 19.67 6.07
C SER A 110 14.45 20.97 5.60
N ARG A 111 14.49 21.24 4.29
CA ARG A 111 13.92 22.47 3.72
C ARG A 111 12.39 22.40 3.58
N LEU A 112 11.80 21.25 3.87
CA LEU A 112 10.37 20.99 3.71
C LEU A 112 9.65 21.09 5.06
N PRO A 113 8.45 21.69 5.11
CA PRO A 113 7.64 21.66 6.32
C PRO A 113 7.24 20.23 6.67
N ARG A 114 7.05 19.93 7.97
CA ARG A 114 6.67 18.59 8.47
C ARG A 114 5.47 17.98 7.73
N SER A 115 4.48 18.80 7.41
CA SER A 115 3.31 18.44 6.58
C SER A 115 3.68 17.95 5.18
N ALA A 116 4.67 18.56 4.54
CA ALA A 116 5.14 18.13 3.22
C ALA A 116 5.92 16.82 3.32
N LEU A 117 6.65 16.58 4.40
CA LEU A 117 7.35 15.31 4.64
C LEU A 117 6.36 14.17 4.87
N LEU A 118 5.32 14.38 5.68
CA LEU A 118 4.26 13.41 5.91
C LEU A 118 3.54 13.03 4.60
N VAL A 119 3.15 14.04 3.81
CA VAL A 119 2.50 13.81 2.50
C VAL A 119 3.43 13.05 1.56
N LEU A 120 4.71 13.42 1.50
CA LEU A 120 5.67 12.79 0.60
C LEU A 120 5.96 11.33 1.01
N ALA A 121 6.09 11.04 2.31
CA ALA A 121 6.30 9.69 2.83
C ALA A 121 5.11 8.78 2.44
N ILE A 122 3.90 9.24 2.73
CA ILE A 122 2.68 8.51 2.37
C ILE A 122 2.49 8.42 0.84
N THR A 123 2.98 9.40 0.08
CA THR A 123 3.00 9.29 -1.38
C THR A 123 3.89 8.14 -1.84
N LEU A 124 5.06 7.94 -1.23
CA LEU A 124 5.92 6.82 -1.61
C LEU A 124 5.32 5.46 -1.21
N HIS A 125 4.57 5.38 -0.12
CA HIS A 125 3.85 4.17 0.31
C HIS A 125 2.78 3.70 -0.67
N ASN A 126 2.11 4.66 -1.30
CA ASN A 126 1.07 4.39 -2.27
C ASN A 126 1.61 3.76 -3.58
N ILE A 127 2.93 3.80 -3.82
CA ILE A 127 3.54 3.20 -5.01
C ILE A 127 3.46 1.65 -4.95
N PRO A 128 3.94 0.96 -3.89
CA PRO A 128 3.75 -0.49 -3.72
C PRO A 128 2.29 -0.94 -3.84
N GLU A 129 1.35 -0.19 -3.29
CA GLU A 129 -0.08 -0.53 -3.33
C GLU A 129 -0.64 -0.48 -4.75
N GLY A 130 -0.37 0.63 -5.46
CA GLY A 130 -0.74 0.74 -6.87
C GLY A 130 -0.10 -0.36 -7.69
N LEU A 131 1.19 -0.65 -7.50
CA LEU A 131 1.88 -1.75 -8.17
C LEU A 131 1.22 -3.10 -7.89
N ALA A 132 0.86 -3.39 -6.63
CA ALA A 132 0.22 -4.65 -6.24
C ALA A 132 -1.12 -4.87 -6.95
N VAL A 133 -2.01 -3.86 -6.90
CA VAL A 133 -3.30 -3.91 -7.61
C VAL A 133 -3.10 -4.03 -9.12
N GLY A 134 -2.17 -3.25 -9.68
CA GLY A 134 -1.84 -3.29 -11.09
C GLY A 134 -1.38 -4.67 -11.55
N VAL A 135 -0.41 -5.26 -10.83
CA VAL A 135 0.11 -6.60 -11.14
C VAL A 135 -1.00 -7.64 -11.05
N ALA A 136 -1.86 -7.60 -10.02
CA ALA A 136 -2.96 -8.55 -9.89
C ALA A 136 -3.97 -8.46 -11.05
N PHE A 137 -4.37 -7.26 -11.45
CA PHE A 137 -5.25 -7.09 -12.62
C PHE A 137 -4.58 -7.44 -13.94
N GLY A 138 -3.29 -7.11 -14.11
CA GLY A 138 -2.54 -7.53 -15.30
C GLY A 138 -2.36 -9.05 -15.39
N ALA A 139 -2.09 -9.69 -14.26
CA ALA A 139 -1.96 -11.14 -14.15
C ALA A 139 -3.28 -11.86 -14.40
N SER A 140 -4.41 -11.34 -13.90
CA SER A 140 -5.73 -11.94 -14.14
C SER A 140 -6.20 -11.88 -15.60
N ALA A 141 -5.66 -10.94 -16.38
CA ALA A 141 -5.86 -10.91 -17.82
C ALA A 141 -4.93 -11.90 -18.57
N ALA A 142 -3.79 -12.25 -17.97
CA ALA A 142 -2.75 -13.07 -18.60
C ALA A 142 -2.82 -14.56 -18.23
N SER A 143 -3.36 -14.90 -17.06
CA SER A 143 -3.38 -16.27 -16.51
C SER A 143 -4.75 -16.59 -15.89
N PRO A 144 -5.43 -17.67 -16.30
CA PRO A 144 -6.69 -18.11 -15.68
C PRO A 144 -6.56 -18.47 -14.19
N GLU A 145 -5.35 -18.84 -13.75
CA GLU A 145 -5.03 -19.19 -12.37
C GLU A 145 -5.08 -17.97 -11.44
N MET A 146 -4.75 -16.77 -11.96
CA MET A 146 -4.97 -15.53 -11.23
C MET A 146 -6.40 -15.07 -11.49
N GLY A 147 -7.34 -15.53 -10.68
CA GLY A 147 -8.75 -15.20 -10.86
C GLY A 147 -9.00 -13.69 -10.80
N PHE A 148 -9.90 -13.19 -11.65
CA PHE A 148 -10.40 -11.81 -11.55
C PHE A 148 -10.95 -11.51 -10.14
N ALA A 149 -11.49 -12.53 -9.47
CA ALA A 149 -11.98 -12.44 -8.09
C ALA A 149 -10.85 -12.06 -7.12
N GLY A 150 -9.71 -12.77 -7.12
CA GLY A 150 -8.54 -12.43 -6.32
C GLY A 150 -8.00 -11.02 -6.56
N ALA A 151 -7.97 -10.57 -7.83
CA ALA A 151 -7.57 -9.19 -8.14
C ALA A 151 -8.54 -8.14 -7.55
N VAL A 152 -9.86 -8.39 -7.61
CA VAL A 152 -10.87 -7.55 -6.98
C VAL A 152 -10.76 -7.60 -5.46
N THR A 153 -10.49 -8.76 -4.87
CA THR A 153 -10.31 -8.94 -3.43
C THR A 153 -9.11 -8.13 -2.92
N LEU A 154 -7.96 -8.20 -3.61
CA LEU A 154 -6.80 -7.36 -3.30
C LEU A 154 -7.12 -5.86 -3.41
N MET A 155 -7.80 -5.44 -4.48
CA MET A 155 -8.21 -4.04 -4.67
C MET A 155 -9.14 -3.55 -3.56
N LEU A 156 -10.08 -4.37 -3.12
CA LEU A 156 -10.97 -4.03 -2.01
C LEU A 156 -10.22 -3.99 -0.68
N GLY A 157 -9.30 -4.92 -0.44
CA GLY A 157 -8.41 -4.91 0.72
C GLY A 157 -7.61 -3.61 0.80
N ILE A 158 -6.89 -3.27 -0.27
CA ILE A 158 -6.13 -2.02 -0.37
C ILE A 158 -7.07 -0.81 -0.25
N GLY A 159 -8.19 -0.76 -0.98
CA GLY A 159 -9.15 0.33 -0.82
C GLY A 159 -9.63 0.53 0.62
N LEU A 160 -9.94 -0.56 1.35
CA LEU A 160 -10.41 -0.45 2.73
C LEU A 160 -9.37 0.14 3.69
N GLN A 161 -8.09 -0.15 3.48
CA GLN A 161 -7.03 0.42 4.30
C GLN A 161 -6.62 1.85 3.89
N ASN A 162 -6.82 2.22 2.62
CA ASN A 162 -6.58 3.58 2.13
C ASN A 162 -7.51 4.62 2.78
N LEU A 163 -8.66 4.20 3.32
CA LEU A 163 -9.54 5.07 4.13
C LEU A 163 -8.83 5.59 5.39
N PRO A 164 -8.34 4.71 6.30
CA PRO A 164 -7.36 5.05 7.33
C PRO A 164 -6.24 5.97 6.89
N GLU A 165 -5.54 5.66 5.80
CA GLU A 165 -4.37 6.42 5.38
C GLU A 165 -4.72 7.84 4.95
N GLY A 166 -5.74 8.01 4.10
CA GLY A 166 -6.20 9.34 3.68
C GLY A 166 -6.62 10.21 4.86
N MET A 167 -7.21 9.60 5.90
CA MET A 167 -7.53 10.28 7.16
C MET A 167 -6.25 10.62 7.96
N ALA A 168 -5.30 9.70 8.04
CA ALA A 168 -4.03 9.86 8.75
C ALA A 168 -3.15 10.95 8.12
N VAL A 169 -3.28 11.24 6.83
CA VAL A 169 -2.65 12.42 6.19
C VAL A 169 -3.43 13.69 6.52
N SER A 170 -4.72 13.70 6.21
CA SER A 170 -5.50 14.94 6.13
C SER A 170 -5.87 15.53 7.50
N VAL A 171 -6.15 14.69 8.51
CA VAL A 171 -6.55 15.15 9.84
C VAL A 171 -5.40 15.85 10.58
N PRO A 172 -4.16 15.33 10.60
CA PRO A 172 -3.02 16.07 11.13
C PRO A 172 -2.76 17.40 10.42
N LEU A 173 -2.88 17.46 9.09
CA LEU A 173 -2.74 18.72 8.33
C LEU A 173 -3.77 19.77 8.78
N LEU A 174 -5.02 19.37 9.00
CA LEU A 174 -6.05 20.25 9.55
C LEU A 174 -5.68 20.75 10.96
N ARG A 175 -5.11 19.88 11.81
CA ARG A 175 -4.64 20.23 13.17
C ARG A 175 -3.44 21.17 13.17
N GLU A 176 -2.60 21.10 12.15
CA GLU A 176 -1.48 22.02 11.92
C GLU A 176 -1.93 23.39 11.38
N GLY A 177 -3.23 23.61 11.20
CA GLY A 177 -3.82 24.91 10.86
C GLY A 177 -4.13 25.10 9.37
N LEU A 178 -4.00 24.06 8.54
CA LEU A 178 -4.47 24.13 7.15
C LEU A 178 -6.00 24.21 7.11
N SER A 179 -6.55 24.90 6.11
CA SER A 179 -7.98 24.89 5.88
C SER A 179 -8.46 23.49 5.46
N ARG A 180 -9.71 23.13 5.79
CA ARG A 180 -10.31 21.83 5.43
C ARG A 180 -10.11 21.46 3.96
N ARG A 181 -10.24 22.44 3.05
CA ARG A 181 -10.01 22.24 1.61
C ARG A 181 -8.56 21.90 1.27
N ARG A 182 -7.59 22.55 1.90
CA ARG A 182 -6.16 22.27 1.69
C ARG A 182 -5.77 20.92 2.30
N ALA A 183 -6.24 20.64 3.51
CA ALA A 183 -6.02 19.35 4.18
C ALA A 183 -6.58 18.18 3.35
N PHE A 184 -7.80 18.32 2.83
CA PHE A 184 -8.38 17.37 1.88
C PHE A 184 -7.54 17.24 0.61
N PHE A 185 -7.18 18.37 -0.02
CA PHE A 185 -6.43 18.37 -1.28
C PHE A 185 -5.09 17.64 -1.15
N TYR A 186 -4.31 17.90 -0.09
CA TYR A 186 -3.07 17.18 0.15
C TYR A 186 -3.29 15.74 0.58
N GLY A 187 -4.34 15.45 1.35
CA GLY A 187 -4.73 14.09 1.73
C GLY A 187 -4.97 13.21 0.52
N GLN A 188 -5.85 13.61 -0.40
CA GLN A 188 -6.10 12.83 -1.61
C GLN A 188 -4.90 12.82 -2.58
N LEU A 189 -4.10 13.89 -2.60
CA LEU A 189 -2.95 13.99 -3.51
C LEU A 189 -1.86 12.99 -3.12
N SER A 190 -1.79 12.59 -1.84
CA SER A 190 -0.85 11.55 -1.41
C SER A 190 -1.08 10.22 -2.14
N GLY A 191 -2.33 9.85 -2.44
CA GLY A 191 -2.67 8.62 -3.17
C GLY A 191 -2.68 8.75 -4.70
N ILE A 192 -2.37 9.92 -5.29
CA ILE A 192 -2.48 10.11 -6.75
C ILE A 192 -1.51 9.25 -7.56
N VAL A 193 -0.50 8.70 -6.89
CA VAL A 193 0.46 7.79 -7.51
C VAL A 193 -0.10 6.37 -7.70
N GLU A 194 -1.15 5.97 -6.96
CA GLU A 194 -1.72 4.62 -7.05
C GLU A 194 -2.22 4.30 -8.47
N PRO A 195 -3.01 5.15 -9.16
CA PRO A 195 -3.43 4.89 -10.53
C PRO A 195 -2.25 4.78 -11.51
N ILE A 196 -1.20 5.56 -11.31
CA ILE A 196 0.00 5.56 -12.17
C ILE A 196 0.76 4.24 -11.96
N ALA A 197 1.03 3.90 -10.71
CA ALA A 197 1.68 2.67 -10.32
C ALA A 197 0.88 1.43 -10.75
N ALA A 198 -0.46 1.46 -10.69
CA ALA A 198 -1.31 0.38 -11.14
C ALA A 198 -1.26 0.15 -12.65
N VAL A 199 -1.17 1.22 -13.45
CA VAL A 199 -0.93 1.08 -14.90
C VAL A 199 0.44 0.45 -15.17
N ILE A 200 1.48 0.88 -14.45
CA ILE A 200 2.83 0.34 -14.59
C ILE A 200 2.86 -1.15 -14.19
N GLY A 201 2.25 -1.50 -13.05
CA GLY A 201 2.15 -2.88 -12.56
C GLY A 201 1.39 -3.79 -13.54
N ALA A 202 0.26 -3.31 -14.06
CA ALA A 202 -0.53 -4.06 -15.04
C ALA A 202 0.21 -4.25 -16.36
N ALA A 203 0.92 -3.22 -16.83
CA ALA A 203 1.77 -3.31 -18.01
C ALA A 203 2.91 -4.31 -17.79
N ALA A 204 3.61 -4.26 -16.65
CA ALA A 204 4.69 -5.18 -16.32
C ALA A 204 4.21 -6.64 -16.27
N ALA A 205 3.06 -6.90 -15.65
CA ALA A 205 2.44 -8.22 -15.60
C ALA A 205 2.02 -8.75 -16.99
N SER A 206 1.69 -7.86 -17.93
CA SER A 206 1.28 -8.23 -19.28
C SER A 206 2.43 -8.66 -20.22
N VAL A 207 3.70 -8.44 -19.84
CA VAL A 207 4.85 -8.65 -20.74
C VAL A 207 5.17 -10.14 -20.93
N ALA A 208 5.05 -10.99 -19.90
CA ALA A 208 5.23 -12.45 -20.05
C ALA A 208 4.78 -13.23 -18.80
N ALA A 209 4.06 -14.34 -18.97
CA ALA A 209 3.65 -15.21 -17.85
C ALA A 209 4.83 -15.68 -16.93
N PRO A 210 6.05 -15.98 -17.45
CA PRO A 210 7.17 -16.39 -16.60
C PRO A 210 7.69 -15.32 -15.64
N ILE A 211 7.38 -14.02 -15.85
CA ILE A 211 7.82 -12.95 -14.95
C ILE A 211 6.82 -12.71 -13.80
N LEU A 212 5.59 -13.22 -13.92
CA LEU A 212 4.51 -12.97 -12.94
C LEU A 212 4.89 -13.31 -11.50
N PRO A 213 5.53 -14.46 -11.20
CA PRO A 213 5.94 -14.77 -9.83
C PRO A 213 6.91 -13.74 -9.25
N TRP A 214 7.79 -13.18 -10.08
CA TRP A 214 8.76 -12.18 -9.66
C TRP A 214 8.08 -10.84 -9.38
N THR A 215 7.15 -10.43 -10.24
CA THR A 215 6.45 -9.13 -10.11
C THR A 215 5.49 -9.12 -8.91
N LEU A 216 4.78 -10.23 -8.65
CA LEU A 216 3.91 -10.35 -7.48
C LEU A 216 4.73 -10.35 -6.20
N ALA A 217 5.80 -11.14 -6.14
CA ALA A 217 6.66 -11.18 -4.97
C ALA A 217 7.37 -9.85 -4.75
N PHE A 218 7.79 -9.15 -5.81
CA PHE A 218 8.33 -7.80 -5.74
C PHE A 218 7.35 -6.82 -5.09
N ALA A 219 6.08 -6.83 -5.52
CA ALA A 219 5.06 -5.97 -4.91
C ALA A 219 4.86 -6.32 -3.42
N ALA A 220 4.82 -7.59 -3.06
CA ALA A 220 4.71 -8.03 -1.66
C ALA A 220 5.90 -7.59 -0.81
N GLY A 221 7.13 -7.72 -1.32
CA GLY A 221 8.34 -7.32 -0.62
C GLY A 221 8.42 -5.81 -0.40
N ALA A 222 8.03 -5.02 -1.41
CA ALA A 222 7.92 -3.58 -1.28
C ALA A 222 6.87 -3.18 -0.23
N MET A 223 5.71 -3.83 -0.24
CA MET A 223 4.62 -3.56 0.72
C MET A 223 5.01 -3.93 2.16
N VAL A 224 5.63 -5.10 2.38
CA VAL A 224 6.11 -5.52 3.70
C VAL A 224 7.20 -4.59 4.22
N PHE A 225 8.11 -4.13 3.36
CA PHE A 225 9.14 -3.15 3.74
C PHE A 225 8.50 -1.86 4.30
N VAL A 226 7.52 -1.29 3.58
CA VAL A 226 6.78 -0.10 4.02
C VAL A 226 6.08 -0.31 5.37
N VAL A 227 5.41 -1.45 5.54
CA VAL A 227 4.69 -1.73 6.79
C VAL A 227 5.63 -1.72 7.98
N VAL A 228 6.79 -2.38 7.85
CA VAL A 228 7.75 -2.55 8.95
C VAL A 228 8.52 -1.26 9.22
N GLU A 229 8.98 -0.56 8.18
CA GLU A 229 9.81 0.64 8.32
C GLU A 229 9.00 1.85 8.77
N GLU A 230 7.74 1.98 8.31
CA GLU A 230 6.99 3.23 8.47
C GLU A 230 5.64 3.05 9.17
N VAL A 231 4.75 2.18 8.68
CA VAL A 231 3.35 2.14 9.15
C VAL A 231 3.24 1.65 10.60
N VAL A 232 3.94 0.57 10.96
CA VAL A 232 3.92 0.03 12.32
C VAL A 232 4.57 1.02 13.32
N PRO A 233 5.77 1.58 13.05
CA PRO A 233 6.34 2.62 13.92
C PRO A 233 5.44 3.84 14.11
N GLU A 234 4.86 4.38 13.03
CA GLU A 234 3.97 5.56 13.11
C GLU A 234 2.72 5.27 13.95
N ALA A 235 2.08 4.10 13.74
CA ALA A 235 0.91 3.69 14.52
C ALA A 235 1.21 3.58 16.03
N GLN A 236 2.46 3.33 16.42
CA GLN A 236 2.85 3.23 17.83
C GLN A 236 3.47 4.51 18.40
N ALA A 237 3.79 5.51 17.58
CA ALA A 237 4.52 6.71 17.97
C ALA A 237 3.81 7.58 19.03
N SER A 238 2.48 7.50 19.11
CA SER A 238 1.67 8.33 20.02
C SER A 238 1.38 7.68 21.39
N GLY A 239 2.03 6.56 21.74
CA GLY A 239 1.85 5.87 23.03
C GLY A 239 0.58 5.00 23.12
N ASN A 240 -0.10 4.74 22.00
CA ASN A 240 -1.28 3.87 21.91
C ASN A 240 -0.96 2.48 21.33
N GLY A 241 0.26 1.96 21.57
CA GLY A 241 0.78 0.75 20.93
C GLY A 241 -0.12 -0.49 21.05
N ASP A 242 -0.70 -0.73 22.22
CA ASP A 242 -1.63 -1.86 22.42
C ASP A 242 -2.89 -1.72 21.55
N ALA A 243 -3.42 -0.50 21.42
CA ALA A 243 -4.60 -0.24 20.62
C ALA A 243 -4.29 -0.34 19.11
N ALA A 244 -3.14 0.18 18.68
CA ALA A 244 -2.65 0.03 17.32
C ALA A 244 -2.47 -1.46 16.97
N THR A 245 -1.91 -2.26 17.89
CA THR A 245 -1.75 -3.71 17.72
C THR A 245 -3.09 -4.42 17.54
N MET A 246 -4.12 -4.03 18.30
CA MET A 246 -5.48 -4.56 18.07
C MET A 246 -6.03 -4.17 16.69
N GLY A 247 -5.68 -2.97 16.20
CA GLY A 247 -5.92 -2.56 14.82
C GLY A 247 -5.28 -3.53 13.82
N VAL A 248 -3.98 -3.81 13.98
CA VAL A 248 -3.24 -4.78 13.13
C VAL A 248 -3.94 -6.13 13.10
N MET A 249 -4.29 -6.68 14.26
CA MET A 249 -4.96 -7.97 14.34
C MET A 249 -6.31 -7.98 13.59
N LEU A 250 -7.08 -6.89 13.72
CA LEU A 250 -8.38 -6.78 13.04
C LEU A 250 -8.21 -6.63 11.53
N GLY A 251 -7.29 -5.80 11.07
CA GLY A 251 -7.00 -5.60 9.65
C GLY A 251 -6.49 -6.88 8.98
N PHE A 252 -5.57 -7.57 9.65
CA PHE A 252 -5.02 -8.84 9.20
C PHE A 252 -6.11 -9.91 9.09
N ALA A 253 -6.93 -10.07 10.13
CA ALA A 253 -8.03 -11.05 10.13
C ALA A 253 -9.08 -10.73 9.07
N LEU A 254 -9.43 -9.45 8.89
CA LEU A 254 -10.36 -9.02 7.86
C LEU A 254 -9.85 -9.35 6.47
N MET A 255 -8.60 -8.99 6.16
CA MET A 255 -8.02 -9.25 4.84
C MET A 255 -7.84 -10.74 4.58
N MET A 256 -7.39 -11.52 5.58
CA MET A 256 -7.34 -12.97 5.50
C MET A 256 -8.73 -13.56 5.20
N CYS A 257 -9.79 -13.10 5.88
CA CYS A 257 -11.14 -13.57 5.60
C CYS A 257 -11.64 -13.17 4.21
N LEU A 258 -11.31 -11.96 3.74
CA LEU A 258 -11.67 -11.52 2.39
C LEU A 258 -11.01 -12.40 1.35
N ASP A 259 -9.71 -12.66 1.50
CA ASP A 259 -8.95 -13.49 0.57
C ASP A 259 -9.40 -14.96 0.61
N VAL A 260 -9.49 -15.58 1.78
CA VAL A 260 -9.92 -16.99 1.86
C VAL A 260 -11.37 -17.19 1.38
N ALA A 261 -12.25 -16.19 1.50
CA ALA A 261 -13.64 -16.31 1.07
C ALA A 261 -13.87 -15.95 -0.42
N PHE A 262 -13.07 -15.05 -0.99
CA PHE A 262 -13.31 -14.44 -2.30
C PHE A 262 -12.09 -14.38 -3.23
N GLY A 263 -10.93 -14.83 -2.76
CA GLY A 263 -9.64 -14.87 -3.45
C GLY A 263 -9.52 -15.99 -4.46
#